data_AF-A0A937FL89-F1
#
_entry.id   AF-A0A937FL89-F1
#
_cell.length_a   1.000
_cell.length_b   1.000
_cell.length_c   1.000
_cell.angle_alpha   90.00
_cell.angle_beta   90.00
_cell.angle_gamma   90.00
#
_symmetry.space_group_name_H-M   'P 1'
#
loop_
_entity.id
_entity.type
_entity.pdbx_description
1 polymer ?
#
loop_
_entity_poly.entity_id
_entity_poly.type
_entity_poly.pdbx_seq_one_letter_code
_entity_poly.pdbx_strand_id
1 'polypeptide(L)'
;MTNDDPTLIRSSKSQRILVDGLPFAIEIFRLEHDVDWSLEVIDPEGTSHVWDDSFRSDKSARDEAIRALQVGATAFMSDLGVGQVSLE
;
A
#
# COMPACT_ATOMS: atom_id res chain seq x y z
N MET A 1 -25.36 -12.73 18.37
CA MET A 1 -24.07 -12.06 18.12
C MET A 1 -23.38 -12.86 17.05
N THR A 2 -23.22 -12.29 15.86
CA THR A 2 -22.25 -12.80 14.90
C THR A 2 -21.39 -11.58 14.57
N ASN A 3 -20.29 -11.42 15.32
CA ASN A 3 -19.24 -10.50 14.94
C ASN A 3 -18.44 -11.24 13.87
N ASP A 4 -18.99 -11.29 12.66
CA ASP A 4 -18.24 -11.80 11.51
C ASP A 4 -17.31 -10.65 11.11
N ASP A 5 -16.08 -10.70 11.63
CA ASP A 5 -15.06 -9.74 11.24
C ASP A 5 -14.87 -9.87 9.73
N PRO A 6 -15.01 -8.78 8.96
CA PRO A 6 -15.01 -8.84 7.51
C PRO A 6 -13.70 -9.43 7.00
N THR A 7 -13.80 -10.42 6.10
CA THR A 7 -12.61 -11.08 5.54
C THR A 7 -11.81 -10.08 4.70
N LEU A 8 -10.50 -9.99 4.96
CA LEU A 8 -9.59 -9.20 4.14
C LEU A 8 -9.23 -9.97 2.86
N ILE A 9 -9.67 -9.44 1.71
CA ILE A 9 -9.35 -9.98 0.40
C ILE A 9 -8.09 -9.27 -0.13
N ARG A 10 -7.01 -10.03 -0.33
CA ARG A 10 -5.81 -9.54 -1.01
C ARG A 10 -5.91 -9.77 -2.52
N SER A 11 -5.58 -8.73 -3.28
CA SER A 11 -5.50 -8.82 -4.74
C SER A 11 -4.28 -9.64 -5.16
N SER A 12 -4.43 -10.43 -6.21
CA SER A 12 -3.31 -11.10 -6.89
C SER A 12 -2.37 -10.13 -7.60
N LYS A 13 -2.67 -8.82 -7.61
CA LYS A 13 -1.76 -7.76 -8.08
C LYS A 13 -0.81 -7.24 -7.01
N SER A 14 -0.98 -7.68 -5.76
CA SER A 14 -0.01 -7.43 -4.71
C SER A 14 1.32 -8.08 -5.10
N GLN A 15 2.40 -7.31 -5.07
CA GLN A 15 3.70 -7.75 -5.57
C GLN A 15 4.83 -6.97 -4.90
N ARG A 16 6.01 -7.56 -4.88
CA ARG A 16 7.24 -6.87 -4.46
C ARG A 16 8.01 -6.42 -5.69
N ILE A 17 8.48 -5.19 -5.66
CA ILE A 17 9.30 -4.60 -6.72
C ILE A 17 10.59 -4.02 -6.15
N LEU A 18 11.59 -3.85 -7.01
CA LEU A 18 12.84 -3.17 -6.66
C LEU A 18 12.84 -1.78 -7.27
N VAL A 19 13.05 -0.76 -6.44
CA VAL A 19 13.17 0.64 -6.85
C VAL A 19 14.53 1.12 -6.37
N ASP A 20 15.41 1.53 -7.29
CA ASP A 20 16.80 1.89 -6.99
C ASP A 20 17.58 0.80 -6.22
N GLY A 21 17.21 -0.48 -6.41
CA GLY A 21 17.81 -1.62 -5.70
C GLY A 21 17.24 -1.89 -4.30
N LEU A 22 16.29 -1.08 -3.83
CA LEU A 22 15.60 -1.27 -2.56
C LEU A 22 14.27 -2.02 -2.77
N PRO A 23 13.95 -3.00 -1.90
CA PRO A 23 12.69 -3.75 -1.98
C PRO A 23 11.51 -2.94 -1.44
N PHE A 24 10.47 -2.81 -2.27
CA PHE A 24 9.16 -2.28 -1.89
C PHE A 24 8.11 -3.37 -2.06
N ALA A 25 7.17 -3.47 -1.12
CA ALA A 25 6.03 -4.37 -1.21
C ALA A 25 4.76 -3.56 -1.47
N ILE A 26 4.14 -3.79 -2.63
CA ILE A 26 2.84 -3.23 -2.98
C ILE A 26 1.78 -4.22 -2.54
N GLU A 27 1.03 -3.89 -1.50
CA GLU A 27 -0.10 -4.66 -1.00
C GLU A 27 -1.40 -3.97 -1.41
N ILE A 28 -2.28 -4.72 -2.07
CA ILE A 28 -3.58 -4.21 -2.52
C ILE A 28 -4.64 -5.10 -1.91
N PHE A 29 -5.49 -4.53 -1.09
CA PHE A 29 -6.47 -5.29 -0.32
C PHE A 29 -7.80 -4.55 -0.21
N ARG A 30 -8.84 -5.27 0.14
CA ARG A 30 -10.15 -4.70 0.49
C ARG A 30 -10.86 -5.63 1.45
N LEU A 31 -11.87 -5.11 2.14
CA LEU A 31 -12.79 -5.96 2.89
C LEU A 31 -13.76 -6.65 1.93
N GLU A 32 -14.26 -7.82 2.31
CA GLU A 32 -15.18 -8.61 1.47
C GLU A 32 -16.44 -7.81 1.08
N HIS A 33 -16.92 -6.96 1.98
CA HIS A 33 -18.08 -6.11 1.75
C HIS A 33 -17.79 -4.83 0.96
N ASP A 34 -16.51 -4.51 0.76
CA ASP A 34 -16.07 -3.31 0.07
C ASP A 34 -15.92 -3.56 -1.44
N VAL A 35 -16.32 -2.56 -2.21
CA VAL A 35 -16.16 -2.58 -3.66
C VAL A 35 -14.79 -2.04 -4.04
N ASP A 36 -14.36 -1.00 -3.33
CA ASP A 36 -13.12 -0.28 -3.59
C ASP A 36 -11.91 -0.97 -2.93
N TRP A 37 -10.75 -0.79 -3.52
CA TRP A 37 -9.48 -1.37 -3.10
C TRP A 37 -8.65 -0.33 -2.37
N SER A 38 -8.09 -0.71 -1.25
CA SER A 38 -7.05 0.02 -0.54
C SER A 38 -5.68 -0.36 -1.10
N LEU A 39 -4.80 0.63 -1.11
CA LEU A 39 -3.42 0.48 -1.52
C LEU A 39 -2.52 0.76 -0.32
N GLU A 40 -1.55 -0.13 -0.12
CA GLU A 40 -0.49 -0.01 0.86
C GLU A 40 0.84 -0.32 0.17
N VAL A 41 1.85 0.51 0.41
CA VAL A 41 3.22 0.26 -0.02
C VAL A 41 4.10 0.21 1.20
N ILE A 42 4.76 -0.93 1.41
CA ILE A 42 5.70 -1.12 2.49
C ILE A 42 7.10 -0.92 1.93
N ASP A 43 7.82 0.01 2.52
CA ASP A 43 9.20 0.33 2.12
C ASP A 43 10.21 -0.65 2.73
N PRO A 44 11.52 -0.57 2.39
CA PRO A 44 12.51 -1.51 2.89
C PRO A 44 12.80 -1.38 4.38
N GLU A 45 12.47 -0.24 5.00
CA GLU A 45 12.55 -0.03 6.44
C GLU A 45 11.34 -0.61 7.18
N GLY A 46 10.32 -1.05 6.44
CA GLY A 46 9.07 -1.59 6.97
C GLY A 46 8.02 -0.51 7.24
N THR A 47 8.22 0.71 6.77
CA THR A 47 7.19 1.75 6.89
C THR A 47 6.06 1.45 5.92
N SER A 48 4.83 1.47 6.43
CA SER A 48 3.63 1.35 5.62
C SER A 48 3.17 2.72 5.13
N HIS A 49 3.01 2.82 3.83
CA HIS A 49 2.52 4.00 3.12
C HIS A 49 1.14 3.67 2.56
N VAL A 50 0.10 4.26 3.15
CA VAL A 50 -1.30 4.00 2.78
C VAL A 50 -1.87 5.24 2.12
N TRP A 51 -2.67 5.02 1.07
CA TRP A 51 -3.37 6.09 0.37
C TRP A 51 -4.74 6.33 1.02
N ASP A 52 -5.13 7.61 1.15
CA ASP A 52 -6.48 8.01 1.61
C ASP A 52 -7.55 7.68 0.55
N ASP A 53 -7.21 7.88 -0.72
CA ASP A 53 -8.06 7.51 -1.85
C ASP A 53 -8.14 5.98 -2.03
N SER A 54 -9.36 5.50 -2.19
CA SER A 54 -9.65 4.11 -2.56
C SER A 54 -9.80 3.96 -4.08
N PHE A 55 -9.54 2.76 -4.58
CA PHE A 55 -9.47 2.49 -6.01
C PHE A 55 -10.56 1.52 -6.46
N ARG A 56 -11.28 1.86 -7.54
CA ARG A 56 -12.30 0.95 -8.12
C ARG A 56 -11.75 -0.40 -8.60
N SER A 57 -10.44 -0.50 -8.80
CA SER A 57 -9.80 -1.70 -9.35
C SER A 57 -8.39 -1.83 -8.80
N ASP A 58 -7.98 -3.07 -8.52
CA ASP A 58 -6.60 -3.42 -8.18
C ASP A 58 -5.59 -2.93 -9.22
N LYS A 59 -6.03 -2.79 -10.47
CA LYS A 59 -5.24 -2.20 -11.56
C LYS A 59 -4.94 -0.73 -11.36
N SER A 60 -5.89 0.05 -10.87
CA SER A 60 -5.66 1.47 -10.64
C SER A 60 -4.77 1.66 -9.41
N ALA A 61 -5.03 0.91 -8.34
CA ALA A 61 -4.20 0.89 -7.14
C ALA A 61 -2.73 0.61 -7.46
N ARG A 62 -2.44 -0.48 -8.20
CA ARG A 62 -1.04 -0.78 -8.54
C ARG A 62 -0.39 0.28 -9.43
N ASP A 63 -1.15 0.92 -10.33
CA ASP A 63 -0.60 1.92 -11.25
C ASP A 63 -0.18 3.16 -10.46
N GLU A 64 -1.01 3.55 -9.49
CA GLU A 64 -0.70 4.63 -8.55
C GLU A 64 0.53 4.32 -7.70
N ALA A 65 0.61 3.12 -7.13
CA ALA A 65 1.80 2.67 -6.39
C ALA A 65 3.09 2.78 -7.23
N ILE A 66 3.03 2.30 -8.47
CA ILE A 66 4.17 2.35 -9.39
C ILE A 66 4.51 3.81 -9.73
N ARG A 67 3.51 4.66 -10.00
CA ARG A 67 3.73 6.09 -10.27
C ARG A 67 4.38 6.81 -9.09
N ALA A 68 3.91 6.55 -7.88
CA ALA A 68 4.49 7.13 -6.68
C ALA A 68 5.96 6.72 -6.52
N LEU A 69 6.28 5.47 -6.83
CA LEU A 69 7.66 4.96 -6.78
C LEU A 69 8.55 5.41 -7.95
N GLN A 70 7.97 5.99 -9.03
CA GLN A 70 8.77 6.52 -10.15
C GLN A 70 9.60 7.75 -9.77
N VAL A 71 9.27 8.45 -8.69
CA VAL A 71 10.09 9.56 -8.17
C VAL A 71 11.45 9.08 -7.62
N GLY A 72 11.60 7.76 -7.44
CA GLY A 72 12.78 7.12 -6.88
C GLY A 72 12.58 6.75 -5.41
N ALA A 73 13.29 5.71 -4.95
CA ALA A 73 13.11 5.16 -3.62
C ALA A 73 13.38 6.19 -2.51
N THR A 74 14.51 6.89 -2.60
CA THR A 74 14.90 7.90 -1.61
C THR A 74 13.92 9.06 -1.55
N ALA A 75 13.44 9.53 -2.70
CA ALA A 75 12.48 10.63 -2.76
C ALA A 75 11.12 10.23 -2.20
N PHE A 76 10.64 9.02 -2.54
CA PHE A 76 9.41 8.47 -2.00
C PHE A 76 9.47 8.32 -0.46
N MET A 77 10.57 7.77 0.08
CA MET A 77 10.75 7.64 1.53
C MET A 77 10.92 9.00 2.24
N SER A 78 11.52 9.99 1.56
CA SER A 78 11.76 11.32 2.14
C SER A 78 10.52 12.22 2.17
N ASP A 79 9.60 12.05 1.21
CA ASP A 79 8.32 12.79 1.16
C ASP A 79 7.45 12.53 2.41
N LEU A 80 7.71 11.41 3.09
CA LEU A 80 7.01 10.98 4.31
C LEU A 80 7.85 11.17 5.59
N GLY A 81 8.82 12.09 5.52
CA GLY A 81 9.56 12.57 6.68
C GLY A 81 8.64 13.21 7.72
N VAL A 82 8.39 12.47 8.81
CA VAL A 82 7.68 12.76 10.07
C VAL A 82 6.17 12.44 10.05
N GLY A 83 5.79 11.25 10.54
CA GLY A 83 4.37 10.93 10.59
C GLY A 83 3.87 9.74 11.39
N GLN A 84 4.68 8.76 11.83
CA GLN A 84 4.13 7.73 12.74
C GLN A 84 5.21 7.03 13.59
N VAL A 85 5.91 7.81 14.41
CA VAL A 85 6.42 7.26 15.69
C VAL A 85 5.36 7.51 16.75
N SER A 86 4.48 6.54 16.94
CA SER A 86 3.76 6.37 18.20
C SER A 86 4.03 4.94 18.65
N LEU A 87 5.21 4.77 19.27
CA LEU A 87 5.41 3.71 20.24
C LEU A 87 4.75 4.20 21.52
N GLU A 88 3.59 3.64 21.85
CA GLU A 88 3.10 3.57 23.24
C GLU A 88 3.43 2.20 23.82
#